data_AF-A0A350DCU9-F1
#
_entry.id   AF-A0A350DCU9-F1
#
_cell.length_a   1.000
_cell.length_b   1.000
_cell.length_c   1.000
_cell.angle_alpha   90.00
_cell.angle_beta   90.00
_cell.angle_gamma   90.00
#
_symmetry.space_group_name_H-M   'P 1'
#
loop_
_entity.id
_entity.type
_entity.pdbx_description
1 polymer ?
#
loop_
_entity_poly.entity_id
_entity_poly.type
_entity_poly.pdbx_seq_one_letter_code
_entity_poly.pdbx_strand_id
1 'polypeptide(L)' 'MSEATPYVLILYYSRSGATADMARQLAAGVESIPGIEARLRTVPAVS' A
#
# COMPACT_ATOMS: atom_id res chain seq x y z
N MET A 1 -6.16 -20.85 -15.30
CA MET A 1 -6.39 -20.27 -13.96
C MET A 1 -5.61 -18.97 -13.95
N SER A 2 -6.27 -17.84 -13.72
CA SER A 2 -5.56 -16.56 -13.64
C SER A 2 -4.66 -16.61 -12.40
N GLU A 3 -3.36 -16.79 -12.61
CA GLU A 3 -2.33 -16.61 -11.58
C GLU A 3 -2.35 -15.12 -11.21
N ALA A 4 -3.24 -14.74 -10.31
CA ALA A 4 -3.24 -13.41 -9.76
C ALA A 4 -1.99 -13.29 -8.90
N THR A 5 -1.07 -12.42 -9.30
CA THR A 5 0.11 -12.09 -8.49
C THR A 5 -0.35 -11.76 -7.06
N PRO A 6 0.13 -12.48 -6.04
CA PRO A 6 -0.20 -12.17 -4.65
C PRO A 6 0.15 -10.72 -4.35
N TYR A 7 -0.69 -10.05 -3.57
CA TYR A 7 -0.50 -8.63 -3.27
C TYR A 7 -0.83 -8.30 -1.82
N VAL A 8 -0.20 -7.25 -1.32
CA VAL A 8 -0.50 -6.64 -0.02
C VAL A 8 -1.21 -5.31 -0.27
N LEU A 9 -2.44 -5.18 0.20
CA LEU A 9 -3.16 -3.91 0.20
C LEU A 9 -2.69 -3.05 1.38
N ILE A 10 -2.08 -1.91 1.08
CA ILE A 10 -1.75 -0.87 2.04
C ILE A 10 -2.83 0.21 1.90
N LEU A 11 -3.88 0.08 2.71
CA LEU A 11 -4.95 1.07 2.80
C LEU A 11 -4.64 2.04 3.92
N TYR A 12 -4.59 3.34 3.62
CA TYR A 12 -4.30 4.36 4.63
C TYR A 12 -5.19 5.60 4.49
N TYR A 13 -5.20 6.41 5.54
CA TYR A 13 -5.68 7.79 5.52
C TYR A 13 -4.58 8.67 6.10
N SER A 14 -4.38 9.87 5.55
CA SER A 14 -3.45 10.83 6.12
C SER A 14 -3.96 12.24 5.96
N ARG A 15 -4.08 12.97 7.08
CA ARG A 15 -4.44 14.39 7.07
C ARG A 15 -3.24 15.29 6.78
N SER A 16 -2.07 14.94 7.33
CA SER A 16 -0.85 15.76 7.30
C SER A 16 0.33 15.11 6.58
N GLY A 17 0.10 13.99 5.88
CA GLY A 17 1.11 13.35 5.02
C GLY A 17 2.01 12.33 5.72
N ALA A 18 2.21 12.39 7.04
CA ALA A 18 3.10 11.48 7.76
C ALA A 18 2.75 9.99 7.53
N THR A 19 1.47 9.64 7.58
CA THR A 19 1.00 8.28 7.30
C THR A 19 1.18 7.90 5.83
N ALA A 20 1.09 8.86 4.91
CA ALA A 20 1.35 8.61 3.48
C ALA A 20 2.83 8.29 3.24
N ASP A 21 3.74 9.01 3.89
CA ASP A 21 5.19 8.75 3.82
C ASP A 21 5.52 7.36 4.37
N MET A 22 4.96 7.01 5.53
CA MET A 22 5.08 5.66 6.08
C MET A 22 4.53 4.60 5.13
N ALA A 23 3.36 4.83 4.53
CA ALA A 23 2.73 3.87 3.61
C ALA A 23 3.55 3.64 2.33
N ARG A 24 4.27 4.66 1.84
CA ARG A 24 5.23 4.49 0.73
C ARG A 24 6.43 3.62 1.14
N GLN A 25 6.95 3.78 2.35
CA GLN A 25 8.03 2.93 2.87
C GLN A 25 7.58 1.47 3.02
N LEU A 26 6.33 1.25 3.48
CA LEU A 26 5.74 -0.09 3.52
C LEU A 26 5.62 -0.71 2.12
N ALA A 27 5.20 0.07 1.13
CA ALA A 27 5.10 -0.41 -0.26
C ALA A 27 6.47 -0.84 -0.81
N ALA A 28 7.50 -0.02 -0.60
CA ALA A 28 8.88 -0.36 -0.98
C ALA A 28 9.38 -1.64 -0.27
N GLY A 29 9.03 -1.83 1.00
CA GLY A 29 9.35 -3.05 1.74
C GLY A 29 8.65 -4.29 1.17
N VAL A 30 7.38 -4.18 0.78
CA VAL A 30 6.64 -5.28 0.14
C VAL A 30 7.24 -5.62 -1.22
N GLU A 31 7.51 -4.61 -2.06
CA GLU A 31 8.08 -4.79 -3.41
C GLU A 31 9.52 -5.33 -3.39
N SER A 32 10.21 -5.26 -2.24
CA SER A 32 11.52 -5.90 -2.08
C SER A 32 11.46 -7.43 -2.11
N ILE A 33 10.27 -8.02 -1.95
CA ILE A 33 10.05 -9.47 -2.00
C ILE A 33 9.62 -9.88 -3.42
N PRO A 34 10.39 -10.72 -4.13
CA PRO A 34 10.04 -11.16 -5.47
C PRO A 34 8.68 -11.87 -5.51
N GLY A 35 7.85 -11.50 -6.50
CA GLY A 35 6.56 -12.14 -6.73
C GLY A 35 5.41 -11.62 -5.85
N ILE A 36 5.62 -10.55 -5.07
CA ILE A 36 4.57 -9.89 -4.27
C ILE A 36 4.41 -8.44 -4.74
N GLU A 37 3.17 -8.03 -5.00
CA GLU A 37 2.82 -6.66 -5.40
C GLU A 37 2.37 -5.83 -4.18
N ALA A 38 2.81 -4.58 -4.08
CA ALA A 38 2.24 -3.62 -3.13
C ALA A 38 1.10 -2.83 -3.79
N ARG A 39 -0.08 -2.78 -3.15
CA ARG A 39 -1.20 -1.94 -3.60
C ARG A 39 -1.46 -0.84 -2.62
N LEU A 40 -0.98 0.36 -2.94
CA LEU A 40 -1.17 1.53 -2.11
C LEU A 40 -2.50 2.23 -2.45
N ARG A 41 -3.38 2.41 -1.47
CA ARG A 41 -4.68 3.09 -1.63
C ARG A 41 -4.94 4.03 -0.45
N THR A 42 -5.55 5.18 -0.75
CA THR A 42 -6.02 6.13 0.27
C THR A 42 -7.54 6.14 0.32
N VAL A 43 -8.09 6.43 1.49
CA VAL A 43 -9.53 6.71 1.65
C VAL A 43 -9.77 8.22 1.83
N PRO A 44 -10.97 8.73 1.48
CA PRO A 44 -11.35 10.10 1.78
C PRO A 44 -11.47 10.33 3.29
N ALA A 45 -11.36 11.59 3.72
CA ALA A 45 -11.69 11.97 5.08
C ALA A 45 -13.18 11.70 5.36
N VAL A 46 -13.48 11.19 6.54
CA VAL A 46 -14.86 10.99 7.01
C VAL A 46 -15.13 12.05 8.08
N SER A 47 -16.30 12.70 8.01
CA SER A 47 -16.75 13.77 8.92
C SER A 47 -17.87 13.27 9.82
#